data_AF-A0A2E2EQU4-F1
#
_entry.id   AF-A0A2E2EQU4-F1
#
_cell.length_a   1.000
_cell.length_b   1.000
_cell.length_c   1.000
_cell.angle_alpha   90.00
_cell.angle_beta   90.00
_cell.angle_gamma   90.00
#
_symmetry.space_group_name_H-M   'P 1'
#
loop_
_entity.id
_entity.type
_entity.pdbx_description
1 polymer ?
#
loop_
_entity_poly.entity_id
_entity_poly.type
_entity_poly.pdbx_seq_one_letter_code
_entity_poly.pdbx_strand_id
1 'polypeptide(L)'
;MNPSTSGWIVNFCSQISKNQLPYETYEDLYEGLKQNGFIYGVNVGITHAIKKIHKYSEDELAKVNLITAFYHVYRYHNPYFTTEEFISKLLKFYTQLEVSDLNLWDKLVIGKSETSMLERLIHDRIQIDDNLLTRNFNKSITNSLLFVDVLTFETHLRREFDIKSYAANLESIIIGTLYQSLNSKSKITDYDKEIIEIIETSTSFVDDEELDVEDLIYDIDYNINYHEKKYLLDLMCLSIWDDEILEKSEFRFLKSLEKRLDLEEHEIYKSIIDVNNFHKEHRKEIMLFQQSNPISNFYENSSQLVNKLIRRNSKRLVKELRQSKELLSLISKSTHSDLTKEEQKQLQEQLLDILKTVPSLAIFMLPGGAILLPIFAKLIPNMLPSAFDDNRVED
;
A
#
# COMPACT_ATOMS: atom_id res chain seq x y z
N MET A 1 -14.00 11.86 19.84
CA MET A 1 -12.54 11.85 19.63
C MET A 1 -12.21 12.56 18.33
N ASN A 2 -10.97 12.99 18.12
CA ASN A 2 -10.50 13.44 16.81
C ASN A 2 -9.24 12.61 16.43
N PRO A 3 -9.31 11.69 15.45
CA PRO A 3 -8.17 10.86 15.03
C PRO A 3 -7.03 11.62 14.33
N SER A 4 -7.22 12.93 14.09
CA SER A 4 -6.25 13.81 13.45
C SER A 4 -5.47 14.68 14.44
N THR A 5 -5.75 14.58 15.75
CA THR A 5 -5.08 15.36 16.80
C THR A 5 -4.28 14.47 17.73
N SER A 6 -3.23 15.00 18.35
CA SER A 6 -2.41 14.23 19.30
C SER A 6 -3.21 13.73 20.51
N GLY A 7 -2.81 12.56 21.03
CA GLY A 7 -3.45 11.91 22.18
C GLY A 7 -4.78 11.21 21.86
N TRP A 8 -5.10 11.04 20.58
CA TRP A 8 -6.31 10.36 20.15
C TRP A 8 -6.30 8.87 20.50
N ILE A 9 -5.14 8.18 20.49
CA ILE A 9 -5.09 6.74 20.86
C ILE A 9 -5.38 6.54 22.36
N VAL A 10 -4.90 7.44 23.22
CA VAL A 10 -5.20 7.39 24.65
C VAL A 10 -6.68 7.69 24.90
N ASN A 11 -7.23 8.68 24.19
CA ASN A 11 -8.66 8.99 24.23
C ASN A 11 -9.52 7.81 23.73
N PHE A 12 -9.07 7.11 22.69
CA PHE A 12 -9.68 5.88 22.18
C PHE A 12 -9.73 4.81 23.27
N CYS A 13 -8.58 4.47 23.87
CA CYS A 13 -8.50 3.45 24.93
C CYS A 13 -9.38 3.80 26.14
N SER A 14 -9.44 5.09 26.51
CA SER A 14 -10.31 5.57 27.59
C SER A 14 -11.81 5.41 27.27
N GLN A 15 -12.22 5.59 26.01
CA GLN A 15 -13.63 5.42 25.62
C GLN A 15 -14.03 3.95 25.54
N ILE A 16 -13.19 3.10 24.92
CA ILE A 16 -13.47 1.66 24.81
C ILE A 16 -13.56 0.99 26.18
N SER A 17 -12.65 1.34 27.11
CA SER A 17 -12.69 0.80 28.47
C SER A 17 -13.93 1.23 29.28
N LYS A 18 -14.58 2.34 28.92
CA LYS A 18 -15.76 2.87 29.64
C LYS A 18 -17.11 2.44 29.07
N ASN A 19 -17.20 2.23 27.76
CA ASN A 19 -18.48 2.15 27.04
C ASN A 19 -19.05 0.74 26.81
N GLN A 20 -18.67 -0.26 27.62
CA GLN A 20 -18.81 -1.69 27.31
C GLN A 20 -18.04 -2.05 26.02
N LEU A 21 -17.30 -3.14 26.06
CA LEU A 21 -16.44 -3.53 24.95
C LEU A 21 -17.33 -3.92 23.76
N PRO A 22 -17.12 -3.32 22.56
CA PRO A 22 -18.06 -3.52 21.45
C PRO A 22 -18.00 -4.92 20.84
N TYR A 23 -16.90 -5.64 21.06
CA TYR A 23 -16.65 -6.97 20.50
C TYR A 23 -16.10 -7.88 21.59
N GLU A 24 -16.82 -8.97 21.89
CA GLU A 24 -16.45 -9.95 22.90
C GLU A 24 -15.54 -11.04 22.32
N THR A 25 -15.81 -11.46 21.08
CA THR A 25 -15.09 -12.50 20.37
C THR A 25 -14.34 -11.97 19.14
N TYR A 26 -13.46 -12.79 18.57
CA TYR A 26 -12.79 -12.45 17.32
C TYR A 26 -13.81 -12.36 16.17
N GLU A 27 -14.79 -13.24 16.15
CA GLU A 27 -15.86 -13.28 15.17
C GLU A 27 -16.67 -11.99 15.17
N ASP A 28 -17.03 -11.47 16.36
CA ASP A 28 -17.75 -10.20 16.49
C ASP A 28 -16.90 -9.03 15.97
N LEU A 29 -15.60 -9.02 16.30
CA LEU A 29 -14.67 -8.00 15.83
C LEU A 29 -14.59 -8.02 14.31
N TYR A 30 -14.37 -9.19 13.73
CA TYR A 30 -14.18 -9.37 12.30
C TYR A 30 -15.43 -8.96 11.53
N GLU A 31 -16.61 -9.41 11.96
CA GLU A 31 -17.90 -9.02 11.39
C GLU A 31 -18.15 -7.50 11.50
N GLY A 32 -17.84 -6.91 12.66
CA GLY A 32 -17.91 -5.46 12.84
C GLY A 32 -16.97 -4.70 11.91
N LEU A 33 -15.75 -5.19 11.67
CA LEU A 33 -14.81 -4.57 10.73
C LEU A 33 -15.27 -4.72 9.27
N LYS A 34 -15.95 -5.82 8.89
CA LYS A 34 -16.60 -5.98 7.58
C LYS A 34 -17.70 -4.96 7.38
N GLN A 35 -18.61 -4.82 8.34
CA GLN A 35 -19.72 -3.86 8.30
C GLN A 35 -19.23 -2.41 8.24
N ASN A 36 -18.11 -2.10 8.91
CA ASN A 36 -17.48 -0.79 8.85
C ASN A 36 -16.68 -0.55 7.56
N GLY A 37 -16.55 -1.57 6.71
CA GLY A 37 -15.85 -1.54 5.43
C GLY A 37 -14.33 -1.59 5.53
N PHE A 38 -13.78 -1.81 6.72
CA PHE A 38 -12.33 -1.87 6.94
C PHE A 38 -11.69 -3.06 6.23
N ILE A 39 -12.32 -4.24 6.31
CA ILE A 39 -11.85 -5.46 5.62
C ILE A 39 -11.81 -5.29 4.10
N TYR A 40 -12.70 -4.45 3.55
CA TYR A 40 -12.84 -4.22 2.12
C TYR A 40 -12.05 -3.00 1.62
N GLY A 41 -11.29 -2.33 2.50
CA GLY A 41 -10.53 -1.14 2.15
C GLY A 41 -11.37 0.11 1.83
N VAL A 42 -12.67 0.07 2.12
CA VAL A 42 -13.63 1.15 1.87
C VAL A 42 -14.26 1.56 3.20
N ASN A 43 -13.57 2.42 3.94
CA ASN A 43 -13.96 2.74 5.32
C ASN A 43 -15.21 3.64 5.35
N VAL A 44 -16.35 3.07 5.72
CA VAL A 44 -17.67 3.75 5.77
C VAL A 44 -18.17 3.99 7.18
N GLY A 45 -17.66 3.23 8.16
CA GLY A 45 -18.14 3.20 9.53
C GLY A 45 -17.04 3.00 10.56
N ILE A 46 -17.43 3.12 11.84
CA ILE A 46 -16.65 2.70 13.01
C ILE A 46 -17.61 2.18 14.07
N THR A 47 -17.09 1.44 15.05
CA THR A 47 -17.88 1.01 16.22
C THR A 47 -18.60 2.14 16.94
N HIS A 48 -19.82 1.87 17.40
CA HIS A 48 -20.65 2.79 18.17
C HIS A 48 -20.07 3.12 19.56
N ALA A 49 -19.12 2.31 20.05
CA ALA A 49 -18.42 2.57 21.32
C ALA A 49 -17.58 3.86 21.29
N ILE A 50 -17.24 4.37 20.10
CA ILE A 50 -16.47 5.60 19.91
C ILE A 50 -17.38 6.77 19.53
N LYS A 51 -17.33 7.82 20.34
CA LYS A 51 -18.09 9.05 20.07
C LYS A 51 -17.39 9.92 19.03
N LYS A 52 -18.02 10.10 17.87
CA LYS A 52 -17.61 11.07 16.84
C LYS A 52 -17.88 12.50 17.31
N ILE A 53 -16.97 13.44 17.03
CA ILE A 53 -17.18 14.87 17.31
C ILE A 53 -17.46 15.68 16.03
N HIS A 54 -17.17 15.10 14.87
CA HIS A 54 -17.41 15.66 13.55
C HIS A 54 -17.65 14.52 12.55
N LYS A 55 -17.97 14.85 11.29
CA LYS A 55 -18.00 13.88 10.20
C LYS A 55 -16.56 13.49 9.85
N TYR A 56 -16.19 12.25 10.13
CA TYR A 56 -14.84 11.77 9.87
C TYR A 56 -14.56 11.59 8.38
N SER A 57 -13.31 11.82 7.98
CA SER A 57 -12.80 11.39 6.67
C SER A 57 -12.61 9.87 6.61
N GLU A 58 -12.41 9.32 5.42
CA GLU A 58 -12.07 7.91 5.23
C GLU A 58 -10.79 7.52 6.01
N ASP A 59 -9.73 8.33 5.95
CA ASP A 59 -8.50 8.11 6.72
C ASP A 59 -8.76 8.09 8.22
N GLU A 60 -9.62 8.99 8.72
CA GLU A 60 -9.99 9.04 10.13
C GLU A 60 -10.80 7.80 10.53
N LEU A 61 -11.65 7.27 9.65
CA LEU A 61 -12.36 6.01 9.87
C LEU A 61 -11.38 4.83 9.87
N ALA A 62 -10.45 4.77 8.90
CA ALA A 62 -9.41 3.74 8.82
C ALA A 62 -8.53 3.71 10.07
N LYS A 63 -8.09 4.88 10.57
CA LYS A 63 -7.32 5.01 11.82
C LYS A 63 -8.03 4.37 13.00
N VAL A 64 -9.33 4.67 13.12
CA VAL A 64 -10.13 4.18 14.23
C VAL A 64 -10.39 2.67 14.10
N ASN A 65 -10.70 2.17 12.90
CA ASN A 65 -10.92 0.74 12.67
C ASN A 65 -9.64 -0.07 12.90
N LEU A 66 -8.48 0.41 12.41
CA LEU A 66 -7.19 -0.22 12.61
C LEU A 66 -6.82 -0.31 14.11
N ILE A 67 -6.93 0.79 14.86
CA ILE A 67 -6.62 0.75 16.30
C ILE A 67 -7.65 -0.09 17.07
N THR A 68 -8.90 -0.13 16.62
CA THR A 68 -9.93 -1.01 17.20
C THR A 68 -9.56 -2.47 17.02
N ALA A 69 -9.12 -2.85 15.82
CA ALA A 69 -8.66 -4.21 15.54
C ALA A 69 -7.48 -4.60 16.44
N PHE A 70 -6.44 -3.76 16.51
CA PHE A 70 -5.28 -4.03 17.38
C PHE A 70 -5.64 -4.13 18.86
N TYR A 71 -6.49 -3.22 19.36
CA TYR A 71 -6.87 -3.20 20.76
C TYR A 71 -7.59 -4.50 21.16
N HIS A 72 -8.56 -4.94 20.36
CA HIS A 72 -9.31 -6.16 20.62
C HIS A 72 -8.45 -7.42 20.47
N VAL A 73 -7.64 -7.52 19.41
CA VAL A 73 -6.68 -8.62 19.25
C VAL A 73 -5.71 -8.70 20.45
N TYR A 74 -5.15 -7.56 20.88
CA TYR A 74 -4.27 -7.53 22.04
C TYR A 74 -4.98 -8.01 23.31
N ARG A 75 -6.24 -7.58 23.51
CA ARG A 75 -7.07 -7.97 24.65
C ARG A 75 -7.40 -9.46 24.67
N TYR A 76 -7.71 -10.07 23.53
CA TYR A 76 -8.01 -11.51 23.46
C TYR A 76 -6.83 -12.36 23.92
N HIS A 77 -5.62 -11.86 23.71
CA HIS A 77 -4.37 -12.47 24.18
C HIS A 77 -3.98 -12.04 25.61
N ASN A 78 -4.33 -10.83 26.00
CA ASN A 78 -3.98 -10.23 27.29
C ASN A 78 -5.24 -9.61 27.91
N PRO A 79 -6.05 -10.38 28.67
CA PRO A 79 -7.34 -9.88 29.17
C PRO A 79 -7.22 -8.71 30.15
N TYR A 80 -6.07 -8.60 30.83
CA TYR A 80 -5.77 -7.54 31.80
C TYR A 80 -4.48 -6.83 31.38
N PHE A 81 -4.63 -5.57 30.98
CA PHE A 81 -3.52 -4.72 30.54
C PHE A 81 -3.85 -3.25 30.76
N THR A 82 -2.82 -2.44 30.79
CA THR A 82 -2.86 -0.98 30.86
C THR A 82 -2.78 -0.36 29.45
N THR A 83 -3.22 0.89 29.31
CA THR A 83 -3.15 1.57 28.00
C THR A 83 -1.70 1.72 27.55
N GLU A 84 -0.80 1.93 28.50
CA GLU A 84 0.64 2.07 28.31
C GLU A 84 1.27 0.77 27.78
N GLU A 85 0.93 -0.39 28.36
CA GLU A 85 1.42 -1.69 27.89
C GLU A 85 0.98 -1.99 26.45
N PHE A 86 -0.28 -1.70 26.11
CA PHE A 86 -0.79 -1.85 24.75
C PHE A 86 -0.05 -0.94 23.76
N ILE A 87 0.08 0.35 24.07
CA ILE A 87 0.78 1.33 23.22
C ILE A 87 2.23 0.91 23.00
N SER A 88 2.93 0.53 24.07
CA SER A 88 4.34 0.13 24.01
C SER A 88 4.53 -1.14 23.15
N LYS A 89 3.67 -2.15 23.34
CA LYS A 89 3.72 -3.39 22.55
C LYS A 89 3.42 -3.14 21.07
N LEU A 90 2.41 -2.33 20.77
CA LEU A 90 2.05 -2.01 19.38
C LEU A 90 3.10 -1.13 18.71
N LEU A 91 3.70 -0.18 19.44
CA LEU A 91 4.81 0.63 18.95
C LEU A 91 6.04 -0.23 18.60
N LYS A 92 6.40 -1.18 19.47
CA LYS A 92 7.49 -2.12 19.20
C LYS A 92 7.21 -2.96 17.96
N PHE A 93 5.98 -3.45 17.81
CA PHE A 93 5.56 -4.19 16.61
C PHE A 93 5.75 -3.36 15.34
N TYR A 94 5.23 -2.13 15.29
CA TYR A 94 5.35 -1.27 14.11
C TYR A 94 6.79 -0.83 13.82
N THR A 95 7.62 -0.74 14.84
CA THR A 95 9.07 -0.48 14.69
C THR A 95 9.75 -1.68 14.01
N GLN A 96 9.39 -2.91 14.37
CA GLN A 96 9.93 -4.13 13.76
C GLN A 96 9.36 -4.43 12.36
N LEU A 97 8.14 -3.98 12.09
CA LEU A 97 7.54 -4.04 10.76
C LEU A 97 8.19 -3.02 9.80
N GLU A 98 9.01 -2.09 10.31
CA GLU A 98 9.71 -1.06 9.52
C GLU A 98 8.76 -0.20 8.67
N VAL A 99 7.61 0.18 9.22
CA VAL A 99 6.60 0.99 8.51
C VAL A 99 7.11 2.39 8.09
N SER A 100 8.34 2.76 8.45
CA SER A 100 9.03 3.95 7.96
C SER A 100 10.54 3.80 8.16
N ASP A 101 11.33 4.55 7.38
CA ASP A 101 12.80 4.53 7.37
C ASP A 101 13.40 5.09 8.68
N LEU A 102 13.39 4.33 9.78
CA LEU A 102 13.70 4.72 11.17
C LEU A 102 15.03 5.48 11.34
N ASN A 103 16.00 5.28 10.44
CA ASN A 103 17.30 5.98 10.45
C ASN A 103 17.22 7.51 10.28
N LEU A 104 16.14 8.05 9.70
CA LEU A 104 15.88 9.49 9.65
C LEU A 104 15.20 10.02 10.93
N TRP A 105 14.74 9.14 11.80
CA TRP A 105 13.92 9.43 12.98
C TRP A 105 14.75 9.59 14.24
N ASP A 106 15.88 8.90 14.38
CA ASP A 106 16.79 9.05 15.52
C ASP A 106 17.21 10.50 15.80
N LYS A 107 17.19 11.36 14.78
CA LYS A 107 17.49 12.81 14.90
C LYS A 107 16.27 13.68 15.24
N LEU A 108 15.04 13.19 15.06
CA LEU A 108 13.78 13.92 15.25
C LEU A 108 12.96 13.43 16.47
N VAL A 109 13.45 12.40 17.17
CA VAL A 109 12.79 11.63 18.23
C VAL A 109 13.15 12.08 19.64
N ILE A 110 14.10 13.02 19.80
CA ILE A 110 14.46 13.57 21.11
C ILE A 110 13.26 14.32 21.70
N GLY A 111 12.60 13.74 22.72
CA GLY A 111 11.58 14.38 23.55
C GLY A 111 10.10 14.10 23.22
N LYS A 112 9.77 13.12 22.34
CA LYS A 112 8.36 12.73 22.05
C LYS A 112 7.92 11.51 22.87
N SER A 113 6.63 11.44 23.23
CA SER A 113 6.04 10.29 23.93
C SER A 113 5.80 9.10 22.99
N GLU A 114 5.82 7.87 23.52
CA GLU A 114 5.52 6.64 22.76
C GLU A 114 4.17 6.73 22.03
N THR A 115 3.17 7.32 22.69
CA THR A 115 1.85 7.58 22.08
C THR A 115 1.97 8.44 20.83
N SER A 116 2.68 9.58 20.89
CA SER A 116 2.82 10.47 19.74
C SER A 116 3.59 9.81 18.59
N MET A 117 4.51 8.89 18.90
CA MET A 117 5.24 8.13 17.89
C MET A 117 4.31 7.13 17.20
N LEU A 118 3.54 6.36 17.98
CA LEU A 118 2.58 5.40 17.46
C LEU A 118 1.49 6.08 16.62
N GLU A 119 0.94 7.20 17.08
CA GLU A 119 -0.05 7.98 16.33
C GLU A 119 0.48 8.43 14.97
N ARG A 120 1.76 8.77 14.90
CA ARG A 120 2.42 9.15 13.65
C ARG A 120 2.66 7.94 12.76
N LEU A 121 3.13 6.82 13.30
CA LEU A 121 3.32 5.58 12.51
C LEU A 121 2.00 5.09 11.91
N ILE A 122 0.90 5.13 12.66
CA ILE A 122 -0.44 4.78 12.16
C ILE A 122 -0.90 5.77 11.09
N HIS A 123 -0.68 7.07 11.33
CA HIS A 123 -1.02 8.10 10.35
C HIS A 123 -0.26 7.90 9.05
N ASP A 124 1.04 7.65 9.14
CA ASP A 124 1.89 7.38 8.00
C ASP A 124 1.39 6.08 7.34
N ARG A 125 1.22 4.95 8.03
CA ARG A 125 0.71 3.68 7.43
C ARG A 125 -0.57 3.83 6.61
N ILE A 126 -1.48 4.70 7.04
CA ILE A 126 -2.78 4.93 6.39
C ILE A 126 -2.68 5.97 5.26
N GLN A 127 -1.75 6.93 5.36
CA GLN A 127 -1.50 7.94 4.33
C GLN A 127 -0.36 7.59 3.37
N ILE A 128 0.30 6.44 3.57
CA ILE A 128 1.49 6.03 2.84
C ILE A 128 1.10 5.63 1.41
N ASP A 129 1.30 6.60 0.52
CA ASP A 129 1.59 6.47 -0.91
C ASP A 129 2.99 5.82 -1.16
N ASP A 130 3.59 5.12 -0.19
CA ASP A 130 5.06 4.95 -0.11
C ASP A 130 5.56 3.52 0.30
N ASN A 131 4.79 2.43 0.18
CA ASN A 131 5.41 1.09 0.21
C ASN A 131 5.98 0.74 -1.17
N LEU A 132 7.16 0.12 -1.21
CA LEU A 132 7.87 -0.28 -2.44
C LEU A 132 7.03 -1.20 -3.36
N LEU A 133 6.11 -2.00 -2.79
CA LEU A 133 5.16 -2.85 -3.52
C LEU A 133 3.83 -2.15 -3.82
N THR A 134 3.39 -1.17 -3.01
CA THR A 134 2.03 -0.59 -3.11
C THR A 134 1.94 0.84 -3.64
N ARG A 135 3.07 1.46 -4.00
CA ARG A 135 3.09 2.82 -4.60
C ARG A 135 2.28 2.93 -5.90
N ASN A 136 1.98 1.80 -6.53
CA ASN A 136 1.24 1.72 -7.78
C ASN A 136 -0.24 1.32 -7.58
N PHE A 137 -0.68 0.92 -6.38
CA PHE A 137 -2.07 0.54 -6.13
C PHE A 137 -2.95 1.76 -5.83
N ASN A 138 -4.23 1.70 -6.24
CA ASN A 138 -5.24 2.66 -5.79
C ASN A 138 -5.41 2.54 -4.26
N LYS A 139 -5.70 3.66 -3.59
CA LYS A 139 -5.88 3.79 -2.14
C LYS A 139 -6.81 2.73 -1.52
N SER A 140 -7.86 2.33 -2.22
CA SER A 140 -8.78 1.28 -1.74
C SER A 140 -8.08 -0.08 -1.60
N ILE A 141 -7.17 -0.45 -2.51
CA ILE A 141 -6.40 -1.71 -2.44
C ILE A 141 -5.36 -1.63 -1.31
N THR A 142 -4.66 -0.50 -1.20
CA THR A 142 -3.71 -0.27 -0.09
C THR A 142 -4.42 -0.31 1.27
N ASN A 143 -5.61 0.27 1.36
CA ASN A 143 -6.43 0.24 2.58
C ASN A 143 -6.94 -1.17 2.90
N SER A 144 -7.28 -1.98 1.90
CA SER A 144 -7.67 -3.38 2.12
C SER A 144 -6.55 -4.09 2.87
N LEU A 145 -5.30 -3.96 2.41
CA LEU A 145 -4.13 -4.62 3.02
C LEU A 145 -3.82 -4.20 4.47
N LEU A 146 -4.43 -3.15 5.03
CA LEU A 146 -4.20 -2.73 6.43
C LEU A 146 -4.51 -3.84 7.46
N PHE A 147 -5.43 -4.76 7.15
CA PHE A 147 -5.75 -5.86 8.06
C PHE A 147 -4.64 -6.93 8.12
N VAL A 148 -3.70 -6.95 7.16
CA VAL A 148 -2.48 -7.79 7.23
C VAL A 148 -1.67 -7.44 8.48
N ASP A 149 -1.55 -6.17 8.83
CA ASP A 149 -0.84 -5.73 10.03
C ASP A 149 -1.47 -6.35 11.29
N VAL A 150 -2.80 -6.42 11.33
CA VAL A 150 -3.58 -6.97 12.46
C VAL A 150 -3.35 -8.49 12.58
N LEU A 151 -3.41 -9.22 11.46
CA LEU A 151 -3.16 -10.67 11.43
C LEU A 151 -1.71 -11.02 11.80
N THR A 152 -0.77 -10.21 11.31
CA THR A 152 0.65 -10.34 11.66
C THR A 152 0.87 -10.06 13.14
N PHE A 153 0.23 -9.02 13.68
CA PHE A 153 0.30 -8.70 15.10
C PHE A 153 -0.32 -9.80 15.98
N GLU A 154 -1.48 -10.35 15.60
CA GLU A 154 -2.08 -11.50 16.27
C GLU A 154 -1.11 -12.68 16.37
N THR A 155 -0.47 -13.02 15.24
CA THR A 155 0.53 -14.09 15.21
C THR A 155 1.73 -13.74 16.09
N HIS A 156 2.18 -12.48 16.08
CA HIS A 156 3.30 -11.99 16.90
C HIS A 156 3.01 -12.05 18.41
N LEU A 157 1.74 -12.00 18.82
CA LEU A 157 1.35 -12.22 20.22
C LEU A 157 1.43 -13.70 20.63
N ARG A 158 1.40 -14.64 19.68
CA ARG A 158 1.45 -16.08 19.94
C ARG A 158 2.85 -16.67 19.87
N ARG A 159 3.68 -16.18 18.97
CA ARG A 159 5.03 -16.72 18.72
C ARG A 159 5.99 -15.65 18.19
N GLU A 160 7.29 -15.91 18.36
CA GLU A 160 8.35 -15.12 17.73
C GLU A 160 8.61 -15.60 16.29
N PHE A 161 8.79 -14.65 15.38
CA PHE A 161 9.15 -14.83 13.98
C PHE A 161 9.61 -13.49 13.42
N ASP A 162 10.14 -13.51 12.20
CA ASP A 162 10.44 -12.28 11.47
C ASP A 162 9.14 -11.62 10.97
N ILE A 163 8.71 -10.57 11.66
CA ILE A 163 7.45 -9.86 11.42
C ILE A 163 7.35 -9.39 9.96
N LYS A 164 8.44 -8.86 9.42
CA LYS A 164 8.50 -8.30 8.08
C LYS A 164 8.30 -9.37 7.02
N SER A 165 9.05 -10.48 7.11
CA SER A 165 8.93 -11.60 6.17
C SER A 165 7.55 -12.24 6.23
N TYR A 166 6.95 -12.34 7.41
CA TYR A 166 5.60 -12.87 7.56
C TYR A 166 4.53 -11.99 6.90
N ALA A 167 4.57 -10.68 7.15
CA ALA A 167 3.67 -9.72 6.53
C ALA A 167 3.82 -9.75 5.00
N ALA A 168 5.07 -9.72 4.50
CA ALA A 168 5.36 -9.79 3.07
C ALA A 168 4.87 -11.09 2.43
N ASN A 169 5.03 -12.24 3.11
CA ASN A 169 4.50 -13.51 2.64
C ASN A 169 2.97 -13.50 2.54
N LEU A 170 2.29 -12.96 3.55
CA LEU A 170 0.83 -12.86 3.53
C LEU A 170 0.33 -11.89 2.44
N GLU A 171 1.00 -10.75 2.25
CA GLU A 171 0.73 -9.83 1.14
C GLU A 171 0.93 -10.52 -0.22
N SER A 172 2.00 -11.30 -0.38
CA SER A 172 2.27 -12.05 -1.61
C SER A 172 1.18 -13.07 -1.91
N ILE A 173 0.72 -13.84 -0.92
CA ILE A 173 -0.40 -14.78 -1.05
C ILE A 173 -1.67 -14.05 -1.51
N ILE A 174 -1.98 -12.89 -0.90
CA ILE A 174 -3.15 -12.09 -1.26
C ILE A 174 -3.05 -11.57 -2.69
N ILE A 175 -1.91 -10.98 -3.06
CA ILE A 175 -1.68 -10.38 -4.38
C ILE A 175 -1.67 -11.47 -5.47
N GLY A 176 -1.00 -12.58 -5.26
CA GLY A 176 -0.98 -13.71 -6.19
C GLY A 176 -2.38 -14.27 -6.40
N THR A 177 -3.16 -14.44 -5.32
CA THR A 177 -4.53 -14.96 -5.43
C THR A 177 -5.45 -13.95 -6.12
N LEU A 178 -5.27 -12.65 -5.87
CA LEU A 178 -5.98 -11.58 -6.58
C LEU A 178 -5.69 -11.63 -8.07
N TYR A 179 -4.42 -11.79 -8.46
CA TYR A 179 -4.03 -11.94 -9.85
C TYR A 179 -4.69 -13.15 -10.51
N GLN A 180 -4.66 -14.31 -9.87
CA GLN A 180 -5.33 -15.52 -10.39
C GLN A 180 -6.85 -15.31 -10.51
N SER A 181 -7.45 -14.61 -9.55
CA SER A 181 -8.88 -14.30 -9.53
C SER A 181 -9.28 -13.43 -10.72
N LEU A 182 -8.58 -12.31 -10.94
CA LEU A 182 -8.86 -11.37 -12.02
C LEU A 182 -8.67 -12.01 -13.40
N ASN A 183 -7.60 -12.81 -13.58
CA ASN A 183 -7.35 -13.53 -14.82
C ASN A 183 -8.32 -14.71 -15.06
N SER A 184 -9.08 -15.12 -14.06
CA SER A 184 -10.11 -16.16 -14.21
C SER A 184 -11.46 -15.64 -14.73
N LYS A 185 -11.67 -14.31 -14.71
CA LYS A 185 -12.91 -13.67 -15.16
C LYS A 185 -13.15 -13.95 -16.65
N SER A 186 -14.41 -14.17 -17.04
CA SER A 186 -14.74 -14.40 -18.46
C SER A 186 -14.69 -13.10 -19.27
N LYS A 187 -14.96 -11.98 -18.59
CA LYS A 187 -14.87 -10.62 -19.11
C LYS A 187 -14.05 -9.78 -18.13
N ILE A 188 -12.85 -9.40 -18.55
CA ILE A 188 -11.95 -8.54 -17.77
C ILE A 188 -12.33 -7.07 -18.04
N THR A 189 -12.68 -6.33 -17.00
CA THR A 189 -13.01 -4.90 -17.12
C THR A 189 -11.75 -4.03 -17.25
N ASP A 190 -11.93 -2.75 -17.60
CA ASP A 190 -10.77 -1.84 -17.68
C ASP A 190 -10.16 -1.59 -16.29
N TYR A 191 -10.98 -1.59 -15.23
CA TYR A 191 -10.51 -1.57 -13.85
C TYR A 191 -9.69 -2.82 -13.50
N ASP A 192 -10.15 -4.02 -13.88
CA ASP A 192 -9.39 -5.26 -13.66
C ASP A 192 -8.03 -5.24 -14.35
N LYS A 193 -7.97 -4.75 -15.61
CA LYS A 193 -6.71 -4.63 -16.37
C LYS A 193 -5.72 -3.71 -15.67
N GLU A 194 -6.19 -2.58 -15.12
CA GLU A 194 -5.33 -1.68 -14.35
C GLU A 194 -4.72 -2.42 -13.15
N ILE A 195 -5.51 -3.20 -12.41
CA ILE A 195 -5.00 -3.95 -11.25
C ILE A 195 -4.04 -5.06 -11.68
N ILE A 196 -4.36 -5.80 -12.75
CA ILE A 196 -3.47 -6.82 -13.31
C ILE A 196 -2.13 -6.20 -13.73
N GLU A 197 -2.15 -5.10 -14.48
CA GLU A 197 -0.94 -4.40 -14.93
C GLU A 197 -0.11 -3.90 -13.75
N ILE A 198 -0.75 -3.37 -12.70
CA ILE A 198 -0.06 -2.95 -11.47
C ILE A 198 0.64 -4.14 -10.81
N ILE A 199 -0.02 -5.29 -10.71
CA ILE A 199 0.57 -6.50 -10.12
C ILE A 199 1.75 -6.99 -10.98
N GLU A 200 1.55 -7.19 -12.28
CA GLU A 200 2.57 -7.70 -13.20
C GLU A 200 3.78 -6.79 -13.29
N THR A 201 3.53 -5.48 -13.32
CA THR A 201 4.63 -4.53 -13.22
C THR A 201 5.33 -4.77 -11.89
N SER A 202 4.66 -4.66 -10.73
CA SER A 202 5.26 -4.75 -9.38
C SER A 202 6.06 -6.03 -9.09
N THR A 203 5.73 -7.15 -9.74
CA THR A 203 6.40 -8.44 -9.55
C THR A 203 7.62 -8.64 -10.46
N SER A 204 7.71 -7.90 -11.57
CA SER A 204 8.84 -7.95 -12.52
C SER A 204 10.13 -7.26 -11.99
N PHE A 205 10.15 -6.87 -10.71
CA PHE A 205 11.22 -6.09 -10.07
C PHE A 205 12.14 -6.92 -9.17
N VAL A 206 11.87 -8.21 -8.98
CA VAL A 206 12.60 -9.09 -8.06
C VAL A 206 13.67 -9.85 -8.84
N ASP A 207 14.77 -9.18 -9.17
CA ASP A 207 16.00 -9.80 -9.71
C ASP A 207 16.94 -10.18 -8.55
N ASP A 208 16.56 -11.18 -7.75
CA ASP A 208 17.51 -11.91 -6.88
C ASP A 208 17.32 -13.43 -7.11
N GLU A 209 18.43 -14.13 -7.39
CA GLU A 209 18.56 -15.45 -8.04
C GLU A 209 17.96 -16.69 -7.32
N GLU A 210 16.87 -16.61 -6.55
CA GLU A 210 16.32 -17.82 -5.86
C GLU A 210 14.81 -18.09 -5.97
N LEU A 211 13.97 -17.20 -6.53
CA LEU A 211 12.54 -17.46 -6.70
C LEU A 211 12.06 -16.94 -8.07
N ASP A 212 11.64 -17.84 -8.96
CA ASP A 212 11.01 -17.44 -10.22
C ASP A 212 9.70 -16.69 -9.91
N VAL A 213 9.51 -15.51 -10.49
CA VAL A 213 8.31 -14.67 -10.31
C VAL A 213 7.03 -15.41 -10.71
N GLU A 214 7.15 -16.42 -11.56
CA GLU A 214 6.09 -17.36 -11.92
C GLU A 214 5.64 -18.20 -10.71
N ASP A 215 6.53 -18.55 -9.78
CA ASP A 215 6.20 -19.32 -8.57
C ASP A 215 5.41 -18.48 -7.55
N LEU A 216 5.72 -17.19 -7.41
CA LEU A 216 5.01 -16.26 -6.51
C LEU A 216 3.54 -16.02 -6.92
N ILE A 217 3.24 -16.16 -8.20
CA ILE A 217 1.92 -15.87 -8.77
C ILE A 217 1.14 -17.15 -9.02
N TYR A 218 1.79 -18.24 -9.44
CA TYR A 218 1.12 -19.47 -9.84
C TYR A 218 1.18 -20.59 -8.78
N ASP A 219 2.28 -20.73 -8.04
CA ASP A 219 2.48 -21.80 -7.02
C ASP A 219 2.31 -21.29 -5.58
N ILE A 220 1.14 -20.70 -5.33
CA ILE A 220 0.81 -20.11 -4.02
C ILE A 220 0.61 -21.22 -2.97
N ASP A 221 1.48 -21.26 -1.96
CA ASP A 221 1.32 -22.07 -0.75
C ASP A 221 0.35 -21.39 0.23
N TYR A 222 -0.80 -22.01 0.45
CA TYR A 222 -1.82 -21.54 1.38
C TYR A 222 -1.66 -22.08 2.81
N ASN A 223 -0.42 -22.31 3.24
CA ASN A 223 -0.08 -22.65 4.62
C ASN A 223 -0.18 -21.42 5.57
N ILE A 224 -1.39 -20.89 5.66
CA ILE A 224 -1.78 -19.73 6.48
C ILE A 224 -2.83 -20.15 7.51
N ASN A 225 -2.98 -19.35 8.58
CA ASN A 225 -3.92 -19.67 9.64
C ASN A 225 -5.38 -19.39 9.23
N TYR A 226 -6.34 -19.88 10.02
CA TYR A 226 -7.76 -19.77 9.71
C TYR A 226 -8.26 -18.32 9.53
N HIS A 227 -7.79 -17.37 10.33
CA HIS A 227 -8.17 -15.95 10.19
C HIS A 227 -7.65 -15.35 8.89
N GLU A 228 -6.43 -15.71 8.49
CA GLU A 228 -5.83 -15.29 7.23
C GLU A 228 -6.58 -15.88 6.03
N LYS A 229 -6.99 -17.15 6.11
CA LYS A 229 -7.81 -17.80 5.08
C LYS A 229 -9.16 -17.09 4.88
N LYS A 230 -9.84 -16.76 5.97
CA LYS A 230 -11.10 -15.98 5.94
C LYS A 230 -10.92 -14.63 5.27
N TYR A 231 -9.87 -13.92 5.68
CA TYR A 231 -9.55 -12.61 5.13
C TYR A 231 -9.22 -12.66 3.64
N LEU A 232 -8.40 -13.62 3.21
CA LEU A 232 -8.13 -13.86 1.80
C LEU A 232 -9.41 -14.13 1.01
N LEU A 233 -10.29 -14.99 1.51
CA LEU A 233 -11.56 -15.34 0.85
C LEU A 233 -12.48 -14.12 0.70
N ASP A 234 -12.62 -13.30 1.74
CA ASP A 234 -13.43 -12.08 1.70
C ASP A 234 -12.89 -11.06 0.69
N LEU A 235 -11.57 -10.90 0.58
CA LEU A 235 -10.94 -10.08 -0.46
C LEU A 235 -11.17 -10.63 -1.87
N MET A 236 -11.14 -11.95 -2.05
CA MET A 236 -11.40 -12.56 -3.36
C MET A 236 -12.85 -12.45 -3.78
N CYS A 237 -13.78 -12.54 -2.82
CA CYS A 237 -15.20 -12.28 -3.08
C CYS A 237 -15.41 -10.82 -3.51
N LEU A 238 -14.63 -9.87 -2.97
CA LEU A 238 -14.67 -8.46 -3.37
C LEU A 238 -14.11 -8.24 -4.78
N SER A 239 -12.98 -8.84 -5.14
CA SER A 239 -12.32 -8.61 -6.45
C SER A 239 -13.11 -9.16 -7.64
N ILE A 240 -13.92 -10.18 -7.39
CA ILE A 240 -14.75 -10.86 -8.38
C ILE A 240 -16.02 -10.09 -8.68
N TRP A 241 -16.43 -9.16 -7.82
CA TRP A 241 -17.72 -8.50 -7.93
C TRP A 241 -17.70 -7.32 -8.91
N ASP A 242 -18.03 -7.58 -10.18
CA ASP A 242 -18.12 -6.54 -11.22
C ASP A 242 -19.57 -6.12 -11.54
N ASP A 243 -20.47 -7.09 -11.61
CA ASP A 243 -21.89 -6.92 -11.90
C ASP A 243 -22.71 -7.63 -10.81
N GLU A 244 -23.97 -7.24 -10.60
CA GLU A 244 -24.87 -7.81 -9.56
C GLU A 244 -25.12 -9.34 -9.69
N ILE A 245 -24.50 -10.00 -10.67
CA ILE A 245 -24.62 -11.41 -11.02
C ILE A 245 -23.21 -12.03 -11.03
N LEU A 246 -22.95 -12.93 -10.08
CA LEU A 246 -21.73 -13.75 -10.05
C LEU A 246 -21.66 -14.70 -11.25
N GLU A 247 -20.61 -14.61 -12.06
CA GLU A 247 -20.42 -15.45 -13.23
C GLU A 247 -20.02 -16.89 -12.87
N LYS A 248 -20.25 -17.82 -13.81
CA LYS A 248 -19.91 -19.24 -13.60
C LYS A 248 -18.40 -19.49 -13.52
N SER A 249 -17.56 -18.71 -14.20
CA SER A 249 -16.09 -18.77 -14.10
C SER A 249 -15.62 -18.32 -12.72
N GLU A 250 -16.12 -17.19 -12.27
CA GLU A 250 -15.85 -16.59 -10.97
C GLU A 250 -16.23 -17.50 -9.80
N PHE A 251 -17.45 -18.05 -9.84
CA PHE A 251 -17.88 -19.02 -8.82
C PHE A 251 -17.02 -20.29 -8.84
N ARG A 252 -16.58 -20.76 -10.01
CA ARG A 252 -15.66 -21.91 -10.11
C ARG A 252 -14.29 -21.60 -9.52
N PHE A 253 -13.77 -20.39 -9.73
CA PHE A 253 -12.53 -19.94 -9.10
C PHE A 253 -12.66 -19.95 -7.57
N LEU A 254 -13.70 -19.31 -7.02
CA LEU A 254 -13.93 -19.28 -5.58
C LEU A 254 -14.08 -20.69 -4.97
N LYS A 255 -14.79 -21.60 -5.63
CA LYS A 255 -14.89 -23.01 -5.20
C LYS A 255 -13.57 -23.77 -5.29
N SER A 256 -12.71 -23.43 -6.25
CA SER A 256 -11.36 -24.00 -6.31
C SER A 256 -10.48 -23.47 -5.17
N LEU A 257 -10.61 -22.18 -4.86
CA LEU A 257 -9.90 -21.54 -3.76
C LEU A 257 -10.34 -22.10 -2.40
N GLU A 258 -11.64 -22.25 -2.17
CA GLU A 258 -12.20 -22.87 -0.94
C GLU A 258 -11.58 -24.23 -0.65
N LYS A 259 -11.47 -25.10 -1.67
CA LYS A 259 -10.79 -26.40 -1.53
C LYS A 259 -9.30 -26.30 -1.23
N ARG A 260 -8.60 -25.33 -1.83
CA ARG A 260 -7.16 -25.10 -1.57
C ARG A 260 -6.93 -24.53 -0.17
N LEU A 261 -7.87 -23.74 0.35
CA LEU A 261 -7.83 -23.18 1.70
C LEU A 261 -8.33 -24.17 2.77
N ASP A 262 -8.95 -25.30 2.41
CA ASP A 262 -9.56 -26.25 3.35
C ASP A 262 -10.58 -25.54 4.28
N LEU A 263 -11.43 -24.71 3.69
CA LEU A 263 -12.54 -24.01 4.37
C LEU A 263 -13.85 -24.75 4.15
N GLU A 264 -14.83 -24.52 5.02
CA GLU A 264 -16.14 -25.13 4.87
C GLU A 264 -16.98 -24.43 3.79
N GLU A 265 -17.80 -25.21 3.07
CA GLU A 265 -18.62 -24.70 1.97
C GLU A 265 -19.57 -23.57 2.40
N HIS A 266 -20.01 -23.55 3.66
CA HIS A 266 -20.90 -22.50 4.15
C HIS A 266 -20.17 -21.14 4.28
N GLU A 267 -18.86 -21.13 4.46
CA GLU A 267 -18.06 -19.90 4.66
C GLU A 267 -17.95 -19.10 3.37
N ILE A 268 -17.74 -19.76 2.23
CA ILE A 268 -17.75 -19.12 0.91
C ILE A 268 -19.10 -18.49 0.58
N TYR A 269 -20.21 -19.18 0.89
CA TYR A 269 -21.54 -18.60 0.68
C TYR A 269 -21.78 -17.40 1.58
N LYS A 270 -21.34 -17.45 2.84
CA LYS A 270 -21.42 -16.31 3.75
C LYS A 270 -20.61 -15.13 3.20
N SER A 271 -19.34 -15.32 2.83
CA SER A 271 -18.49 -14.25 2.28
C SER A 271 -19.09 -13.58 1.04
N ILE A 272 -19.64 -14.38 0.10
CA ILE A 272 -20.32 -13.84 -1.08
C ILE A 272 -21.54 -12.99 -0.68
N ILE A 273 -22.35 -13.46 0.27
CA ILE A 273 -23.54 -12.73 0.75
C ILE A 273 -23.14 -11.43 1.44
N ASP A 274 -22.14 -11.47 2.31
CA ASP A 274 -21.66 -10.30 3.07
C ASP A 274 -21.12 -9.23 2.11
N VAL A 275 -20.28 -9.60 1.14
CA VAL A 275 -19.74 -8.68 0.13
C VAL A 275 -20.85 -8.08 -0.72
N ASN A 276 -21.79 -8.89 -1.19
CA ASN A 276 -22.92 -8.42 -1.99
C ASN A 276 -23.79 -7.42 -1.22
N ASN A 277 -24.07 -7.69 0.07
CA ASN A 277 -24.83 -6.79 0.92
C ASN A 277 -24.08 -5.47 1.13
N PHE A 278 -22.79 -5.54 1.46
CA PHE A 278 -21.95 -4.37 1.64
C PHE A 278 -21.89 -3.50 0.38
N HIS A 279 -21.67 -4.13 -0.79
CA HIS A 279 -21.61 -3.42 -2.07
C HIS A 279 -22.93 -2.75 -2.44
N LYS A 280 -24.07 -3.41 -2.18
CA LYS A 280 -25.40 -2.82 -2.40
C LYS A 280 -25.66 -1.62 -1.51
N GLU A 281 -25.27 -1.70 -0.25
CA GLU A 281 -25.47 -0.64 0.73
C GLU A 281 -24.58 0.59 0.44
N HIS A 282 -23.32 0.35 0.03
CA HIS A 282 -22.28 1.38 -0.11
C HIS A 282 -21.84 1.64 -1.55
N ARG A 283 -22.69 1.33 -2.54
CA ARG A 283 -22.39 1.47 -3.97
C ARG A 283 -21.84 2.85 -4.35
N LYS A 284 -22.39 3.92 -3.76
CA LYS A 284 -21.98 5.30 -4.09
C LYS A 284 -20.57 5.58 -3.60
N GLU A 285 -20.27 5.19 -2.37
CA GLU A 285 -18.96 5.31 -1.75
C GLU A 285 -17.93 4.52 -2.57
N ILE A 286 -18.22 3.26 -2.90
CA ILE A 286 -17.35 2.39 -3.70
C ILE A 286 -17.06 3.00 -5.08
N MET A 287 -18.08 3.48 -5.80
CA MET A 287 -17.88 4.10 -7.13
C MET A 287 -17.09 5.40 -7.07
N LEU A 288 -17.21 6.18 -5.98
CA LEU A 288 -16.40 7.40 -5.80
C LEU A 288 -14.91 7.07 -5.63
N PHE A 289 -14.57 5.94 -5.01
CA PHE A 289 -13.17 5.49 -4.87
C PHE A 289 -12.59 4.89 -6.16
N GLN A 290 -13.43 4.25 -6.98
CA GLN A 290 -13.05 3.75 -8.31
C GLN A 290 -12.82 4.87 -9.34
N GLN A 291 -13.43 6.05 -9.17
CA GLN A 291 -13.39 7.16 -10.14
C GLN A 291 -12.24 8.18 -9.93
N SER A 292 -11.41 8.03 -8.90
CA SER A 292 -10.24 8.90 -8.68
C SER A 292 -9.24 8.73 -9.81
N ASN A 293 -9.22 9.66 -10.77
CA ASN A 293 -8.48 9.57 -12.04
C ASN A 293 -6.98 9.24 -11.84
N PRO A 294 -6.55 7.99 -12.12
CA PRO A 294 -5.20 7.51 -11.81
C PRO A 294 -4.09 8.28 -12.56
N ILE A 295 -4.41 8.77 -13.76
CA ILE A 295 -3.46 9.42 -14.67
C ILE A 295 -3.07 10.83 -14.17
N SER A 296 -3.99 11.60 -13.58
CA SER A 296 -3.67 12.95 -13.07
C SER A 296 -2.82 12.88 -11.80
N ASN A 297 -3.16 11.94 -10.91
CA ASN A 297 -2.42 11.73 -9.66
C ASN A 297 -1.02 11.16 -9.93
N PHE A 298 -0.88 10.26 -10.93
CA PHE A 298 0.41 9.75 -11.36
C PHE A 298 1.33 10.86 -11.87
N TYR A 299 0.88 11.75 -12.75
CA TYR A 299 1.72 12.81 -13.31
C TYR A 299 2.17 13.85 -12.27
N GLU A 300 1.27 14.25 -11.36
CA GLU A 300 1.55 15.28 -10.36
C GLU A 300 2.48 14.75 -9.25
N ASN A 301 2.23 13.53 -8.76
CA ASN A 301 3.06 12.88 -7.73
C ASN A 301 4.44 12.47 -8.28
N SER A 302 4.49 11.96 -9.52
CA SER A 302 5.73 11.61 -10.21
C SER A 302 6.64 12.83 -10.42
N SER A 303 6.07 13.97 -10.81
CA SER A 303 6.85 15.21 -10.99
C SER A 303 7.45 15.72 -9.68
N GLN A 304 6.73 15.59 -8.56
CA GLN A 304 7.24 15.98 -7.24
C GLN A 304 8.33 15.03 -6.73
N LEU A 305 8.17 13.72 -6.93
CA LEU A 305 9.17 12.70 -6.59
C LEU A 305 10.46 12.91 -7.37
N VAL A 306 10.36 13.05 -8.70
CA VAL A 306 11.49 13.31 -9.60
C VAL A 306 12.22 14.60 -9.20
N ASN A 307 11.50 15.68 -8.90
CA ASN A 307 12.10 16.93 -8.42
C ASN A 307 12.85 16.77 -7.09
N LYS A 308 12.30 16.03 -6.12
CA LYS A 308 12.97 15.76 -4.84
C LYS A 308 14.24 14.91 -5.01
N LEU A 309 14.19 13.89 -5.87
CA LEU A 309 15.31 12.99 -6.16
C LEU A 309 16.46 13.70 -6.91
N ILE A 310 16.13 14.53 -7.91
CA ILE A 310 17.08 15.39 -8.61
C ILE A 310 17.74 16.37 -7.62
N ARG A 311 16.95 17.05 -6.77
CA ARG A 311 17.49 18.04 -5.83
C ARG A 311 18.46 17.43 -4.82
N ARG A 312 18.12 16.26 -4.27
CA ARG A 312 18.95 15.52 -3.29
C ARG A 312 20.27 15.02 -3.88
N ASN A 313 20.30 14.69 -5.17
CA ASN A 313 21.46 14.10 -5.85
C ASN A 313 22.16 15.03 -6.84
N SER A 314 21.70 16.28 -6.94
CA SER A 314 22.13 17.31 -7.88
C SER A 314 23.65 17.38 -8.08
N LYS A 315 24.44 17.45 -7.00
CA LYS A 315 25.91 17.54 -7.10
C LYS A 315 26.57 16.34 -7.78
N ARG A 316 26.07 15.12 -7.55
CA ARG A 316 26.58 13.88 -8.14
C ARG A 316 26.11 13.77 -9.60
N LEU A 317 24.83 14.03 -9.84
CA LEU A 317 24.26 14.10 -11.19
C LEU A 317 25.01 15.07 -12.10
N VAL A 318 25.34 16.28 -11.63
CA VAL A 318 26.13 17.26 -12.40
C VAL A 318 27.49 16.70 -12.80
N LYS A 319 28.16 16.00 -11.88
CA LYS A 319 29.50 15.45 -12.10
C LYS A 319 29.47 14.38 -13.17
N GLU A 320 28.50 13.48 -13.11
CA GLU A 320 28.33 12.36 -14.05
C GLU A 320 27.82 12.86 -15.42
N LEU A 321 26.85 13.78 -15.45
CA LEU A 321 26.32 14.36 -16.70
C LEU A 321 27.40 15.11 -17.49
N ARG A 322 28.31 15.84 -16.81
CA ARG A 322 29.44 16.53 -17.45
C ARG A 322 30.45 15.58 -18.10
N GLN A 323 30.44 14.30 -17.76
CA GLN A 323 31.31 13.30 -18.37
C GLN A 323 30.76 12.77 -19.70
N SER A 324 29.46 12.95 -19.98
CA SER A 324 28.85 12.57 -21.26
C SER A 324 28.40 13.80 -22.05
N LYS A 325 29.24 14.23 -23.02
CA LYS A 325 28.93 15.33 -23.94
C LYS A 325 27.74 15.03 -24.85
N GLU A 326 27.57 13.76 -25.20
CA GLU A 326 26.49 13.28 -26.08
C GLU A 326 25.13 13.33 -25.37
N LEU A 327 25.07 12.85 -24.12
CA LEU A 327 23.87 12.93 -23.29
C LEU A 327 23.43 14.38 -23.05
N LEU A 328 24.39 15.28 -22.80
CA LEU A 328 24.10 16.72 -22.65
C LEU A 328 23.49 17.33 -23.93
N SER A 329 23.96 16.90 -25.10
CA SER A 329 23.41 17.35 -26.39
C SER A 329 21.98 16.85 -26.60
N LEU A 330 21.69 15.58 -26.27
CA LEU A 330 20.35 15.00 -26.38
C LEU A 330 19.36 15.63 -25.38
N ILE A 331 19.79 15.87 -24.14
CA ILE A 331 18.98 16.58 -23.13
C ILE A 331 18.65 17.99 -23.60
N SER A 332 19.66 18.74 -24.07
CA SER A 332 19.48 20.12 -24.57
C SER A 332 18.53 20.17 -25.79
N LYS A 333 18.68 19.23 -26.72
CA LYS A 333 17.79 19.11 -27.88
C LYS A 333 16.34 18.82 -27.44
N SER A 334 16.14 17.95 -26.45
CA SER A 334 14.81 17.59 -25.93
C SER A 334 14.05 18.74 -25.27
N THR A 335 14.76 19.79 -24.84
CA THR A 335 14.16 21.01 -24.27
C THR A 335 13.56 21.95 -25.31
N HIS A 336 14.04 21.87 -26.55
CA HIS A 336 13.69 22.83 -27.62
C HIS A 336 12.98 22.19 -28.81
N SER A 337 13.12 20.87 -28.99
CA SER A 337 12.59 20.13 -30.14
C SER A 337 12.36 18.66 -29.77
N ASP A 338 11.40 18.02 -30.43
CA ASP A 338 11.16 16.60 -30.24
C ASP A 338 12.34 15.76 -30.75
N LEU A 339 12.71 14.73 -30.00
CA LEU A 339 13.73 13.75 -30.39
C LEU A 339 13.14 12.71 -31.34
N THR A 340 13.96 12.16 -32.25
CA THR A 340 13.53 10.97 -33.01
C THR A 340 13.43 9.75 -32.11
N LYS A 341 12.78 8.67 -32.56
CA LYS A 341 12.65 7.43 -31.77
C LYS A 341 14.01 6.84 -31.40
N GLU A 342 14.98 6.95 -32.31
CA GLU A 342 16.35 6.50 -32.11
C GLU A 342 17.07 7.37 -31.06
N GLU A 343 16.95 8.69 -31.16
CA GLU A 343 17.53 9.64 -30.21
C GLU A 343 16.90 9.53 -28.81
N GLN A 344 15.61 9.26 -28.74
CA GLN A 344 14.88 9.04 -27.49
C GLN A 344 15.36 7.77 -26.79
N LYS A 345 15.60 6.70 -27.55
CA LYS A 345 16.16 5.45 -27.02
C LYS A 345 17.60 5.63 -26.52
N GLN A 346 18.43 6.35 -27.29
CA GLN A 346 19.80 6.69 -26.89
C GLN A 346 19.85 7.56 -25.63
N LEU A 347 18.97 8.57 -25.55
CA LEU A 347 18.82 9.40 -24.36
C LEU A 347 18.47 8.55 -23.14
N GLN A 348 17.51 7.63 -23.26
CA GLN A 348 17.09 6.75 -22.17
C GLN A 348 18.23 5.83 -21.69
N GLU A 349 18.95 5.19 -22.61
CA GLU A 349 20.06 4.27 -22.29
C GLU A 349 21.19 5.00 -21.54
N GLN A 350 21.64 6.14 -22.05
CA GLN A 350 22.73 6.91 -21.43
C GLN A 350 22.33 7.52 -20.08
N LEU A 351 21.07 7.91 -19.94
CA LEU A 351 20.55 8.48 -18.71
C LEU A 351 20.40 7.39 -17.63
N LEU A 352 19.97 6.19 -18.00
CA LEU A 352 20.00 5.01 -17.12
C LEU A 352 21.40 4.67 -16.63
N ASP A 353 22.42 4.75 -17.49
CA ASP A 353 23.80 4.48 -17.10
C ASP A 353 24.33 5.47 -16.06
N ILE A 354 23.90 6.73 -16.10
CA ILE A 354 24.21 7.71 -15.04
C ILE A 354 23.42 7.42 -13.76
N LEU A 355 22.17 6.98 -13.87
CA LEU A 355 21.34 6.68 -12.71
C LEU A 355 21.84 5.43 -11.96
N LYS A 356 22.44 4.46 -12.68
CA LYS A 356 23.16 3.30 -12.09
C LYS A 356 24.28 3.73 -11.14
N THR A 357 24.94 4.85 -11.43
CA THR A 357 26.04 5.32 -10.60
C THR A 357 25.58 6.06 -9.35
N VAL A 358 24.27 6.27 -9.14
CA VAL A 358 23.72 6.98 -7.97
C VAL A 358 22.72 6.09 -7.24
N PRO A 359 23.08 5.49 -6.08
CA PRO A 359 22.23 4.50 -5.39
C PRO A 359 20.80 4.97 -5.07
N SER A 360 20.63 6.25 -4.74
CA SER A 360 19.32 6.86 -4.46
C SER A 360 18.47 7.15 -5.71
N LEU A 361 19.03 6.98 -6.91
CA LEU A 361 18.35 7.07 -8.20
C LEU A 361 18.15 5.69 -8.84
N ALA A 362 18.51 4.61 -8.13
CA ALA A 362 18.21 3.24 -8.54
C ALA A 362 16.71 2.99 -8.72
N ILE A 363 15.87 3.84 -8.14
CA ILE A 363 14.41 3.87 -8.31
C ILE A 363 13.95 4.07 -9.77
N PHE A 364 14.81 4.61 -10.65
CA PHE A 364 14.53 4.73 -12.09
C PHE A 364 14.89 3.46 -12.87
N MET A 365 15.64 2.54 -12.24
CA MET A 365 16.07 1.26 -12.80
C MET A 365 15.16 0.11 -12.38
N LEU A 366 14.39 0.32 -11.30
CA LEU A 366 13.22 -0.46 -10.96
C LEU A 366 12.23 -0.42 -12.16
N PRO A 367 11.62 -1.53 -12.61
CA PRO A 367 10.58 -1.54 -13.65
C PRO A 367 9.53 -0.39 -13.54
N GLY A 368 8.98 0.10 -14.64
CA GLY A 368 8.13 1.33 -14.60
C GLY A 368 8.85 2.64 -14.17
N GLY A 369 10.02 2.60 -13.53
CA GLY A 369 10.88 3.76 -13.28
C GLY A 369 11.38 4.41 -14.57
N ALA A 370 11.44 3.63 -15.65
CA ALA A 370 11.69 4.11 -17.01
C ALA A 370 10.62 5.11 -17.52
N ILE A 371 9.37 5.01 -17.02
CA ILE A 371 8.27 5.95 -17.33
C ILE A 371 8.55 7.34 -16.72
N LEU A 372 9.36 7.39 -15.67
CA LEU A 372 9.79 8.65 -15.03
C LEU A 372 10.99 9.28 -15.74
N LEU A 373 11.69 8.55 -16.63
CA LEU A 373 12.87 9.07 -17.35
C LEU A 373 12.55 10.24 -18.28
N PRO A 374 11.47 10.26 -19.06
CA PRO A 374 11.09 11.43 -19.86
C PRO A 374 10.80 12.68 -18.99
N ILE A 375 10.18 12.47 -17.82
CA ILE A 375 9.90 13.55 -16.86
C ILE A 375 11.23 14.03 -16.23
N PHE A 376 12.11 13.11 -15.87
CA PHE A 376 13.45 13.40 -15.36
C PHE A 376 14.27 14.21 -16.37
N ALA A 377 14.38 13.73 -17.62
CA ALA A 377 15.09 14.41 -18.70
C ALA A 377 14.58 15.84 -18.95
N LYS A 378 13.26 16.04 -18.86
CA LYS A 378 12.63 17.36 -19.03
C LYS A 378 12.85 18.31 -17.84
N LEU A 379 13.09 17.79 -16.64
CA LEU A 379 13.31 18.57 -15.42
C LEU A 379 14.78 18.85 -15.10
N ILE A 380 15.72 18.10 -15.69
CA ILE A 380 17.17 18.35 -15.57
C ILE A 380 17.55 19.81 -15.93
N PRO A 381 17.10 20.38 -17.08
CA PRO A 381 17.55 21.70 -17.53
C PRO A 381 17.12 22.84 -16.60
N ASN A 382 15.92 22.75 -16.03
CA ASN A 382 15.38 23.75 -15.08
C ASN A 382 16.20 23.84 -13.77
N MET A 383 16.98 22.80 -13.45
CA MET A 383 17.74 22.69 -12.20
C MET A 383 19.25 22.88 -12.39
N LEU A 384 19.71 22.98 -13.64
CA LEU A 384 21.11 23.16 -14.01
C LEU A 384 21.33 24.42 -14.85
N PRO A 385 20.79 25.60 -14.47
CA PRO A 385 20.85 26.80 -15.30
C PRO A 385 22.29 27.26 -15.62
N SER A 386 23.30 26.87 -14.84
CA SER A 386 24.70 27.24 -15.07
C SER A 386 25.53 26.17 -15.81
N ALA A 387 24.97 25.00 -16.14
CA ALA A 387 25.71 23.92 -16.80
C ALA A 387 25.21 23.61 -18.22
N PHE A 388 24.12 24.26 -18.64
CA PHE A 388 23.45 24.05 -19.93
C PHE A 388 23.39 25.32 -20.78
N ASP A 389 23.91 26.44 -20.26
CA ASP A 389 23.96 27.71 -20.96
C ASP A 389 25.40 27.98 -21.42
N ASP A 390 25.75 27.43 -22.59
CA ASP A 390 27.04 27.71 -23.25
C ASP A 390 27.16 29.18 -23.73
N ASN A 391 26.06 29.97 -23.66
CA ASN A 391 25.98 31.34 -24.17
C ASN A 391 25.72 32.39 -23.07
N ARG A 392 25.91 32.06 -21.79
CA ARG A 392 25.74 33.06 -20.74
C ARG A 392 26.88 34.08 -20.77
N VAL A 393 26.57 35.31 -21.18
CA VAL A 393 27.46 36.46 -20.96
C VAL A 393 27.55 36.69 -19.46
N GLU A 394 28.77 36.68 -18.92
CA GLU A 394 29.04 36.97 -17.51
C GLU A 394 28.73 38.44 -17.21
N ASP A 395 27.99 38.70 -16.13
CA ASP A 395 27.86 40.02 -15.48
C ASP A 395 28.83 40.11 -14.29
#